data_AF-A0A1M5T322-F1
#
_entry.id   AF-A0A1M5T322-F1
#
_cell.length_a   1.000
_cell.length_b   1.000
_cell.length_c   1.000
_cell.angle_alpha   90.00
_cell.angle_beta   90.00
_cell.angle_gamma   90.00
#
_symmetry.space_group_name_H-M   'P 1'
#
loop_
_entity.id
_entity.type
_entity.pdbx_description
1 polymer ?
#
loop_
_entity_poly.entity_id
_entity_poly.type
_entity_poly.pdbx_seq_one_letter_code
_entity_poly.pdbx_strand_id
1 'polypeptide(L)' 'MRSKTKSRVLFGIGIVLLMCYLIGIFYIYNIQEYNPYASAGADLDALIHSVLFLPPTAICLILSLVLHIKAKKYR' A
#
# COMPACT_ATOMS: atom_id res chain seq x y z
N MET A 1 23.20 8.17 -13.02
CA MET A 1 22.04 9.07 -12.78
C MET A 1 20.66 8.36 -12.88
N ARG A 2 20.47 7.39 -13.78
CA ARG A 2 19.16 6.74 -14.10
C ARG A 2 18.48 5.95 -12.96
N SER A 3 19.22 5.49 -11.94
CA SER A 3 18.69 4.65 -10.84
C SER A 3 17.96 5.45 -9.74
N LYS A 4 18.33 6.71 -9.51
CA LYS A 4 17.72 7.54 -8.45
C LYS A 4 16.28 7.93 -8.78
N THR A 5 16.00 8.25 -10.04
CA THR A 5 14.66 8.60 -10.51
C THR A 5 13.71 7.41 -10.39
N LYS A 6 14.16 6.20 -10.76
CA LYS A 6 13.37 4.97 -10.64
C LYS A 6 13.00 4.63 -9.20
N SER A 7 13.96 4.73 -8.26
CA SER A 7 13.71 4.50 -6.83
C SER A 7 12.74 5.53 -6.25
N ARG A 8 12.87 6.81 -6.59
CA ARG A 8 11.92 7.86 -6.16
C ARG A 8 10.50 7.62 -6.67
N VAL A 9 10.35 7.22 -7.94
CA VAL A 9 9.04 6.91 -8.52
C VAL A 9 8.41 5.69 -7.83
N LEU A 10 9.17 4.61 -7.64
CA LEU A 10 8.68 3.43 -6.90
C LEU A 10 8.28 3.76 -5.46
N PHE A 11 9.05 4.62 -4.80
CA PHE A 11 8.73 5.11 -3.46
C PHE A 11 7.43 5.90 -3.44
N GLY A 12 7.25 6.81 -4.41
CA GLY A 12 6.02 7.58 -4.55
C GLY A 12 4.80 6.69 -4.78
N ILE A 13 4.90 5.71 -5.69
CA ILE A 13 3.84 4.73 -5.95
C ILE A 13 3.53 3.92 -4.68
N GLY A 14 4.54 3.50 -3.94
CA GLY A 14 4.37 2.82 -2.65
C GLY A 14 3.61 3.66 -1.63
N ILE A 15 3.90 4.95 -1.51
CA ILE A 15 3.17 5.86 -0.60
C ILE A 15 1.71 6.01 -1.03
N VAL A 16 1.44 6.16 -2.33
CA VAL A 16 0.06 6.28 -2.84
C VAL A 16 -0.74 5.02 -2.55
N LEU A 17 -0.17 3.83 -2.80
CA LEU A 17 -0.82 2.56 -2.48
C LEU A 17 -1.07 2.39 -0.97
N LEU A 18 -0.14 2.85 -0.12
CA LEU A 18 -0.32 2.87 1.32
C LEU A 18 -1.48 3.77 1.75
N MET A 19 -1.61 4.94 1.13
CA MET A 19 -2.74 5.84 1.39
C MET A 19 -4.06 5.20 0.95
N CYS A 20 -4.11 4.54 -0.22
CA CYS A 20 -5.30 3.79 -0.65
C CYS A 20 -5.66 2.67 0.32
N TYR A 21 -4.67 1.96 0.87
CA TYR A 21 -4.88 0.94 1.89
C TYR A 21 -5.53 1.53 3.16
N LEU A 22 -4.93 2.59 3.72
CA LEU A 22 -5.40 3.22 4.96
C LEU A 22 -6.79 3.84 4.81
N ILE A 23 -7.04 4.56 3.71
CA ILE A 23 -8.34 5.19 3.44
C ILE A 23 -9.43 4.13 3.27
N GLY A 24 -9.15 3.02 2.57
CA GLY A 24 -10.14 1.97 2.38
C GLY A 24 -10.46 1.19 3.66
N ILE A 25 -9.48 0.97 4.55
CA ILE A 25 -9.77 0.41 5.88
C ILE A 25 -10.69 1.35 6.67
N PHE A 26 -10.39 2.65 6.66
CA PHE A 26 -11.20 3.64 7.35
C PHE A 26 -12.64 3.67 6.81
N TYR A 27 -12.81 3.55 5.49
CA TYR A 27 -14.11 3.49 4.84
C TYR A 27 -14.91 2.25 5.26
N ILE A 28 -14.29 1.06 5.23
CA ILE A 28 -14.95 -0.21 5.58
C ILE A 28 -15.33 -0.22 7.07
N TYR A 29 -14.46 0.27 7.94
CA TYR A 29 -14.74 0.39 9.37
C TYR A 29 -15.97 1.29 9.62
N ASN A 30 -16.02 2.43 8.93
CA ASN A 30 -17.13 3.37 9.06
C ASN A 30 -18.46 2.77 8.54
N ILE A 31 -18.44 1.98 7.47
CA ILE A 31 -19.63 1.25 7.00
C ILE A 31 -20.09 0.22 8.04
N GLN A 32 -19.15 -0.51 8.63
CA GLN A 32 -19.44 -1.55 9.61
C GLN A 32 -20.05 -0.94 10.90
N GLU A 33 -19.59 0.24 11.32
CA GLU A 33 -20.11 0.96 12.48
C GLU A 33 -21.52 1.54 12.26
N TYR A 34 -21.84 2.03 11.06
CA TYR A 34 -23.15 2.63 10.76
C TYR A 34 -24.19 1.65 10.22
N ASN A 35 -23.80 0.47 9.74
CA ASN A 35 -24.72 -0.54 9.21
C ASN A 35 -24.49 -1.92 9.87
N PRO A 36 -25.24 -2.24 10.94
CA PRO A 36 -25.07 -3.49 11.69
C PRO A 36 -25.41 -4.75 10.87
N TYR A 37 -26.10 -4.63 9.73
CA TYR A 37 -26.39 -5.75 8.83
C TYR A 37 -25.33 -5.93 7.72
N ALA A 38 -24.38 -5.00 7.59
CA ALA A 38 -23.32 -5.05 6.58
C ALA A 38 -22.12 -5.92 7.00
N SER A 39 -22.08 -6.42 8.25
CA SER A 39 -20.92 -7.11 8.84
C SER A 39 -20.33 -8.22 7.94
N ALA A 40 -21.16 -9.13 7.41
CA ALA A 40 -20.66 -10.22 6.56
C ALA A 40 -20.05 -9.75 5.23
N GLY A 41 -20.55 -8.65 4.67
CA GLY A 41 -19.99 -8.04 3.45
C GLY A 41 -18.73 -7.22 3.75
N ALA A 42 -18.74 -6.48 4.86
CA ALA A 42 -17.65 -5.60 5.28
C ALA A 42 -16.37 -6.39 5.62
N ASP A 43 -16.48 -7.57 6.25
CA ASP A 43 -15.32 -8.41 6.55
C ASP A 43 -14.67 -8.96 5.27
N LEU A 44 -15.50 -9.36 4.28
CA LEU A 44 -15.02 -9.83 2.99
C LEU A 44 -14.37 -8.69 2.19
N ASP A 45 -14.97 -7.50 2.22
CA ASP A 45 -14.45 -6.31 1.55
C ASP A 45 -13.13 -5.86 2.17
N ALA A 46 -13.02 -5.88 3.51
CA ALA A 46 -11.76 -5.63 4.23
C ALA A 46 -10.67 -6.63 3.83
N LEU A 47 -11.00 -7.91 3.73
CA LEU A 47 -10.07 -8.95 3.32
C LEU A 47 -9.57 -8.71 1.89
N ILE A 48 -10.48 -8.49 0.94
CA ILE A 48 -10.14 -8.24 -0.48
C ILE A 48 -9.32 -6.96 -0.61
N HIS A 49 -9.73 -5.87 0.04
CA HIS A 49 -9.02 -4.60 0.05
C HIS A 49 -7.60 -4.77 0.59
N SER A 50 -7.44 -5.54 1.68
CA SER A 50 -6.12 -5.80 2.26
C SER A 50 -5.21 -6.58 1.31
N VAL A 51 -5.73 -7.61 0.63
CA VAL A 51 -4.97 -8.44 -0.30
C VAL A 51 -4.61 -7.67 -1.58
N LEU A 52 -5.46 -6.76 -2.03
CA LEU A 52 -5.21 -5.96 -3.24
C LEU A 52 -4.18 -4.86 -3.02
N PHE A 53 -4.17 -4.21 -1.84
CA PHE A 53 -3.31 -3.04 -1.62
C PHE A 53 -2.07 -3.34 -0.78
N LEU A 54 -2.10 -4.25 0.20
CA LEU A 54 -0.97 -4.48 1.11
C LEU A 54 0.25 -5.13 0.41
N PRO A 55 0.10 -6.23 -0.37
CA PRO A 55 1.24 -6.85 -1.04
C PRO A 55 1.94 -5.95 -2.07
N PRO A 56 1.24 -5.27 -3.02
CA PRO A 56 1.93 -4.40 -3.98
C PRO A 56 2.55 -3.17 -3.33
N THR A 57 1.96 -2.65 -2.24
CA THR A 57 2.58 -1.59 -1.43
C THR A 57 3.91 -2.06 -0.85
N ALA A 58 3.91 -3.22 -0.18
CA ALA A 58 5.11 -3.79 0.44
C ALA A 58 6.20 -4.06 -0.60
N ILE A 59 5.85 -4.64 -1.75
CA ILE A 59 6.78 -4.91 -2.85
C ILE A 59 7.40 -3.60 -3.37
N CYS A 60 6.61 -2.55 -3.59
CA CYS A 60 7.13 -1.26 -4.06
C CYS A 60 8.09 -0.61 -3.05
N LEU A 61 7.77 -0.66 -1.76
CA LEU A 61 8.62 -0.10 -0.70
C LEU A 61 9.92 -0.89 -0.53
N ILE A 62 9.86 -2.23 -0.54
CA ILE A 62 11.04 -3.10 -0.46
C ILE A 62 11.96 -2.87 -1.66
N LEU A 63 11.42 -2.88 -2.88
CA LEU A 63 12.20 -2.61 -4.10
C LEU A 63 12.84 -1.22 -4.07
N SER A 64 12.10 -0.21 -3.61
CA SER A 64 12.63 1.15 -3.46
C SER A 64 13.79 1.18 -2.46
N LEU A 65 13.66 0.53 -1.31
CA LEU A 65 14.69 0.45 -0.28
C LEU A 65 15.94 -0.30 -0.78
N VAL A 66 15.76 -1.45 -1.43
CA VAL A 66 16.85 -2.24 -2.01
C VAL A 66 17.60 -1.44 -3.08
N LEU A 67 16.89 -0.74 -3.97
CA LEU A 67 17.48 0.14 -4.98
C LEU A 67 18.27 1.29 -4.34
N HIS A 68 17.75 1.86 -3.26
CA HIS A 68 18.41 2.94 -2.53
C HIS A 68 19.71 2.46 -1.86
N ILE A 69 19.68 1.30 -1.19
CA ILE A 69 20.85 0.69 -0.54
C ILE A 69 21.92 0.32 -1.57
N LYS A 70 21.54 -0.34 -2.68
CA LYS A 70 22.48 -0.68 -3.77
C LYS A 70 23.12 0.56 -4.37
N ALA A 71 22.35 1.63 -4.58
CA ALA A 71 22.88 2.88 -5.12
C ALA A 71 23.86 3.59 -4.17
N LYS A 72 23.78 3.34 -2.85
CA LYS A 72 24.71 3.86 -1.84
C LYS A 72 25.99 3.03 -1.72
N LYS A 73 25.93 1.71 -2.00
CA LYS A 73 27.08 0.79 -1.93
C LYS A 73 28.02 0.88 -3.16
N TYR A 74 27.53 1.36 -4.29
CA TYR A 74 28.27 1.48 -5.56
C TYR A 74 28.72 2.91 -5.90
N ARG A 75 28.70 3.83 -4.92
CA ARG A 75 29.12 5.23 -5.06
C ARG A 75 30.24 5.51 -4.07
#